data_AF-A0A497FMS0-F1
#
_entry.id   AF-A0A497FMS0-F1
#
_cell.length_a   1.000
_cell.length_b   1.000
_cell.length_c   1.000
_cell.angle_alpha   90.00
_cell.angle_beta   90.00
_cell.angle_gamma   90.00
#
_symmetry.space_group_name_H-M   'P 1'
#
loop_
_entity.id
_entity.type
_entity.pdbx_description
1 polymer ?
#
loop_
_entity_poly.entity_id
_entity_poly.type
_entity_poly.pdbx_seq_one_letter_code
_entity_poly.pdbx_strand_id
1 'polypeptide(L)'
;MYYIYGEMACSACRSTKELLTKMCGEEHIVFKELTINETYMDEYQQLYEILELGDVYQIPLVVVFKDNDPIIVCIGNYDVETWKKIFQIQKDMEGLIIVDTNGQVKVAMQEELMVKVKEIVLGVAEPRIEKMSLEEAFPVVIGAALADSVNPCTFSVFTALLLIATARGRKIVFTGLAFIFAIYAMYFAMGFGLIKIFYYISFIKWIVAALALVFGSLSILSGLRGFKS
;
A
#
# COMPACT_ATOMS: atom_id res chain seq x y z
N MET A 1 -12.04 -18.91 -2.69
CA MET A 1 -12.30 -18.77 -1.24
C MET A 1 -13.56 -17.97 -1.04
N TYR A 2 -14.38 -18.33 -0.05
CA TYR A 2 -15.66 -17.70 0.25
C TYR A 2 -15.64 -17.21 1.69
N TYR A 3 -15.76 -15.89 1.88
CA TYR A 3 -15.81 -15.25 3.18
C TYR A 3 -17.25 -14.88 3.48
N ILE A 4 -17.82 -15.47 4.53
CA ILE A 4 -19.23 -15.30 4.89
C ILE A 4 -19.28 -14.52 6.20
N TYR A 5 -19.74 -13.28 6.15
CA TYR A 5 -20.03 -12.47 7.32
C TYR A 5 -21.48 -12.73 7.76
N GLY A 6 -21.66 -13.12 9.00
CA GLY A 6 -22.99 -13.38 9.55
C GLY A 6 -22.95 -13.95 10.94
N GLU A 7 -24.08 -14.52 11.34
CA GLU A 7 -24.27 -15.07 12.68
C GLU A 7 -24.73 -16.53 12.62
N MET A 8 -24.12 -17.40 13.42
CA MET A 8 -24.50 -18.82 13.52
C MET A 8 -25.94 -19.01 14.00
N ALA A 9 -26.48 -18.05 14.77
CA ALA A 9 -27.88 -18.05 15.19
C ALA A 9 -28.85 -17.80 14.01
N CYS A 10 -28.40 -17.12 12.94
CA CYS A 10 -29.22 -16.79 11.79
C CYS A 10 -29.41 -18.01 10.86
N SER A 11 -30.66 -18.36 10.58
CA SER A 11 -31.02 -19.50 9.71
C SER A 11 -30.58 -19.30 8.26
N ALA A 12 -30.62 -18.06 7.75
CA ALA A 12 -30.15 -17.72 6.42
C ALA A 12 -28.62 -17.85 6.30
N CYS A 13 -27.87 -17.44 7.33
CA CYS A 13 -26.41 -17.58 7.37
C CYS A 13 -25.97 -19.05 7.38
N ARG A 14 -26.62 -19.88 8.21
CA ARG A 14 -26.34 -21.33 8.24
C ARG A 14 -26.68 -22.02 6.92
N SER A 15 -27.85 -21.75 6.36
CA SER A 15 -28.26 -22.30 5.06
C SER A 15 -27.27 -21.92 3.96
N THR A 16 -26.82 -20.67 3.93
CA THR A 16 -25.84 -20.17 2.95
C THR A 16 -24.49 -20.86 3.11
N LYS A 17 -24.00 -21.00 4.36
CA LYS A 17 -22.76 -21.73 4.65
C LYS A 17 -22.85 -23.18 4.18
N GLU A 18 -23.92 -23.89 4.53
CA GLU A 18 -24.12 -25.29 4.14
C GLU A 18 -24.20 -25.47 2.62
N LEU A 19 -24.93 -24.59 1.94
CA LEU A 19 -25.06 -24.60 0.48
C LEU A 19 -23.71 -24.39 -0.20
N LEU A 20 -22.97 -23.35 0.20
CA LEU A 20 -21.66 -23.05 -0.40
C LEU A 20 -20.64 -24.15 -0.08
N THR A 21 -20.67 -24.70 1.14
CA THR A 21 -19.84 -25.85 1.52
C THR A 21 -20.09 -27.06 0.62
N LYS A 22 -21.36 -27.37 0.31
CA LYS A 22 -21.71 -28.45 -0.63
C LYS A 22 -21.23 -28.17 -2.07
N MET A 23 -21.12 -26.89 -2.46
CA MET A 23 -20.72 -26.50 -3.81
C MET A 23 -19.20 -26.50 -4.01
N CYS A 24 -18.42 -26.08 -3.02
CA CYS A 24 -16.98 -25.84 -3.18
C CYS A 24 -16.08 -26.56 -2.17
N GLY A 25 -16.63 -27.25 -1.16
CA GLY A 25 -15.85 -27.87 -0.09
C GLY A 25 -15.68 -26.94 1.12
N GLU A 26 -15.48 -27.53 2.30
CA GLU A 26 -15.38 -26.80 3.57
C GLU A 26 -14.06 -26.03 3.68
N GLU A 27 -12.99 -26.54 3.05
CA GLU A 27 -11.67 -25.93 2.98
C GLU A 27 -11.66 -24.58 2.24
N HIS A 28 -12.70 -24.30 1.45
CA HIS A 28 -12.85 -23.05 0.72
C HIS A 28 -13.72 -22.01 1.43
N ILE A 29 -14.23 -22.32 2.63
CA ILE A 29 -15.20 -21.52 3.38
C ILE A 29 -14.55 -20.93 4.62
N VAL A 30 -14.65 -19.61 4.77
CA VAL A 30 -14.27 -18.88 5.97
C VAL A 30 -15.52 -18.18 6.50
N PHE A 31 -16.03 -18.63 7.64
CA PHE A 31 -17.17 -17.99 8.29
C PHE A 31 -16.68 -16.97 9.32
N LYS A 32 -16.99 -15.70 9.09
CA LYS A 32 -16.66 -14.57 9.95
C LYS A 32 -17.86 -14.26 10.83
N GLU A 33 -17.83 -14.82 12.05
CA GLU A 33 -18.87 -14.67 13.05
C GLU A 33 -18.86 -13.27 13.67
N LEU A 34 -19.91 -12.48 13.39
CA LEU A 34 -19.99 -11.07 13.77
C LEU A 34 -20.19 -10.87 15.29
N THR A 35 -20.79 -11.83 15.97
CA THR A 35 -21.07 -11.72 17.42
C THR A 35 -19.86 -12.01 18.31
N ILE A 36 -18.82 -12.66 17.77
CA ILE A 36 -17.66 -13.14 18.54
C ILE A 36 -16.43 -12.25 18.34
N ASN A 37 -16.25 -11.68 17.16
CA ASN A 37 -15.04 -10.95 16.79
C ASN A 37 -15.35 -9.53 16.31
N GLU A 38 -14.98 -8.53 17.12
CA GLU A 38 -15.18 -7.11 16.82
C GLU A 38 -14.52 -6.70 15.51
N THR A 39 -13.35 -7.27 15.17
CA THR A 39 -12.69 -6.99 13.88
C THR A 39 -13.55 -7.39 12.69
N TYR A 40 -14.30 -8.49 12.78
CA TYR A 40 -15.19 -8.91 11.69
C TYR A 40 -16.40 -7.99 11.56
N MET A 41 -16.87 -7.40 12.67
CA MET A 41 -17.90 -6.37 12.64
C MET A 41 -17.37 -5.08 11.98
N ASP A 42 -16.16 -4.65 12.31
CA ASP A 42 -15.53 -3.47 11.71
C ASP A 42 -15.29 -3.65 10.20
N GLU A 43 -14.78 -4.82 9.79
CA GLU A 43 -14.63 -5.18 8.38
C GLU A 43 -15.98 -5.17 7.65
N TYR A 44 -17.00 -5.76 8.26
CA TYR A 44 -18.35 -5.81 7.71
C TYR A 44 -18.95 -4.42 7.51
N GLN A 45 -18.78 -3.51 8.47
CA GLN A 45 -19.23 -2.12 8.35
C GLN A 45 -18.49 -1.37 7.23
N GLN A 46 -17.17 -1.53 7.15
CA GLN A 46 -16.38 -0.91 6.09
C GLN A 46 -16.79 -1.42 4.71
N LEU A 47 -17.05 -2.73 4.55
CA LEU A 47 -17.54 -3.30 3.29
C LEU A 47 -18.88 -2.69 2.87
N TYR A 48 -19.81 -2.51 3.82
CA TYR A 48 -21.11 -1.89 3.57
C TYR A 48 -20.98 -0.44 3.07
N GLU A 49 -20.09 0.32 3.69
CA GLU A 49 -19.83 1.72 3.32
C GLU A 49 -19.20 1.83 1.93
N ILE A 50 -18.08 1.13 1.68
CA ILE A 50 -17.34 1.29 0.42
C ILE A 50 -18.08 0.71 -0.79
N LEU A 51 -18.90 -0.32 -0.59
CA LEU A 51 -19.67 -0.95 -1.67
C LEU A 51 -21.04 -0.29 -1.87
N GLU A 52 -21.41 0.69 -1.02
CA GLU A 52 -22.69 1.39 -1.04
C GLU A 52 -23.88 0.43 -0.96
N LEU A 53 -23.85 -0.52 -0.01
CA LEU A 53 -24.85 -1.60 0.10
C LEU A 53 -26.18 -1.16 0.73
N GLY A 54 -26.36 0.14 0.96
CA GLY A 54 -27.54 0.75 1.57
C GLY A 54 -27.44 0.88 3.09
N ASP A 55 -28.43 1.57 3.68
CA ASP A 55 -28.42 1.93 5.10
C ASP A 55 -28.88 0.79 6.03
N VAL A 56 -29.38 -0.30 5.45
CA VAL A 56 -29.89 -1.46 6.21
C VAL A 56 -28.90 -2.60 6.10
N TYR A 57 -28.21 -2.87 7.22
CA TYR A 57 -27.31 -4.00 7.35
C TYR A 57 -28.09 -5.33 7.31
N GLN A 58 -27.66 -6.22 6.43
CA GLN A 58 -28.30 -7.52 6.17
C GLN A 58 -27.25 -8.63 6.14
N ILE A 59 -27.59 -9.76 6.77
CA ILE A 59 -26.75 -10.95 6.82
C ILE A 59 -27.47 -12.15 6.18
N PRO A 60 -26.73 -13.08 5.54
CA PRO A 60 -25.28 -13.09 5.38
C PRO A 60 -24.79 -12.14 4.29
N LEU A 61 -23.59 -11.59 4.45
CA LEU A 61 -22.82 -10.95 3.38
C LEU A 61 -21.71 -11.92 2.96
N VAL A 62 -21.66 -12.29 1.68
CA VAL A 62 -20.68 -13.24 1.13
C VAL A 62 -19.76 -12.52 0.17
N VAL A 63 -18.44 -12.62 0.40
CA VAL A 63 -17.41 -12.15 -0.53
C VAL A 63 -16.66 -13.36 -1.10
N VAL A 64 -16.69 -13.50 -2.42
CA VAL A 64 -16.04 -14.59 -3.15
C VAL A 64 -14.75 -14.10 -3.76
N PHE A 65 -13.67 -14.82 -3.49
CA PHE A 65 -12.33 -14.58 -4.00
C PHE A 65 -11.89 -15.68 -4.95
N LYS A 66 -11.26 -15.27 -6.06
CA LYS A 66 -10.55 -16.14 -6.99
C LYS A 66 -9.13 -15.59 -7.14
N ASP A 67 -8.13 -16.43 -6.92
CA ASP A 67 -6.71 -16.05 -7.01
C ASP A 67 -6.33 -14.80 -6.18
N ASN A 68 -6.92 -14.67 -4.98
CA ASN A 68 -6.83 -13.51 -4.06
C ASN A 68 -7.49 -12.21 -4.52
N ASP A 69 -8.20 -12.19 -5.65
CA ASP A 69 -8.98 -11.02 -6.07
C ASP A 69 -10.49 -11.24 -5.81
N PRO A 70 -11.19 -10.22 -5.27
CA PRO A 70 -12.62 -10.31 -5.04
C PRO A 70 -13.35 -10.27 -6.39
N ILE A 71 -14.21 -11.25 -6.63
CA ILE A 71 -14.96 -11.38 -7.89
C ILE A 71 -16.47 -11.19 -7.71
N ILE A 72 -17.00 -11.53 -6.53
CA ILE A 72 -18.44 -11.46 -6.24
C ILE A 72 -18.65 -11.01 -4.80
N VAL A 73 -19.60 -10.10 -4.57
CA VAL A 73 -20.21 -9.79 -3.27
C VAL A 73 -21.71 -10.05 -3.36
N CYS A 74 -22.26 -10.81 -2.42
CA CYS A 74 -23.69 -11.14 -2.38
C CYS A 74 -24.28 -10.84 -1.00
N ILE A 75 -25.43 -10.19 -0.97
CA ILE A 75 -26.18 -9.88 0.26
C ILE A 75 -27.40 -10.79 0.36
N GLY A 76 -27.49 -11.55 1.44
CA GLY A 76 -28.61 -12.43 1.72
C GLY A 76 -28.39 -13.87 1.26
N ASN A 77 -29.47 -14.63 1.31
CA ASN A 77 -29.47 -16.06 1.03
C ASN A 77 -30.07 -16.32 -0.36
N TYR A 78 -29.37 -17.12 -1.17
CA TYR A 78 -29.78 -17.49 -2.52
C TYR A 78 -29.71 -19.00 -2.73
N ASP A 79 -30.55 -19.49 -3.63
CA ASP A 79 -30.55 -20.88 -4.03
C ASP A 79 -29.41 -21.22 -5.01
N VAL A 80 -29.23 -22.52 -5.26
CA VAL A 80 -28.15 -23.04 -6.12
C VAL A 80 -28.28 -22.53 -7.55
N GLU A 81 -29.50 -22.35 -8.06
CA GLU A 81 -29.74 -21.85 -9.42
C GLU A 81 -29.32 -20.39 -9.57
N THR A 82 -29.62 -19.56 -8.57
CA THR A 82 -29.21 -18.15 -8.56
C THR A 82 -27.70 -18.03 -8.45
N TRP A 83 -27.04 -18.80 -7.57
CA TRP A 83 -25.58 -18.83 -7.50
C TRP A 83 -24.95 -19.21 -8.85
N LYS A 84 -25.50 -20.22 -9.56
CA LYS A 84 -25.03 -20.58 -10.90
C LYS A 84 -25.14 -19.43 -11.90
N LYS A 85 -26.24 -18.67 -11.86
CA LYS A 85 -26.42 -17.48 -12.72
C LYS A 85 -25.41 -16.38 -12.39
N ILE A 86 -25.15 -16.12 -11.10
CA ILE A 86 -24.16 -15.13 -10.67
C ILE A 86 -22.76 -15.49 -11.18
N PHE A 87 -22.38 -16.78 -11.08
CA PHE A 87 -21.10 -17.25 -11.63
C PHE A 87 -21.02 -17.22 -13.16
N GLN A 88 -22.15 -17.32 -13.88
CA GLN A 88 -22.18 -17.12 -15.32
C GLN A 88 -21.94 -15.65 -15.66
N ILE A 89 -22.66 -14.74 -14.99
CA ILE A 89 -22.49 -13.29 -15.14
C ILE A 89 -21.04 -12.87 -14.88
N GLN A 90 -20.43 -13.39 -13.81
CA GLN A 90 -19.04 -13.11 -13.47
C GLN A 90 -18.05 -13.56 -14.56
N LYS A 91 -18.38 -14.58 -15.37
CA LYS A 91 -17.51 -15.01 -16.47
C LYS A 91 -17.64 -14.12 -17.71
N ASP A 92 -18.80 -13.52 -17.90
CA ASP A 92 -19.11 -12.70 -19.08
C ASP A 92 -18.75 -11.23 -18.88
N MET A 93 -18.63 -10.77 -17.62
CA MET A 93 -18.33 -9.38 -17.27
C MET A 93 -16.99 -9.28 -16.53
N GLU A 94 -16.21 -8.27 -16.88
CA GLU A 94 -15.04 -7.87 -16.09
C GLU A 94 -15.46 -7.00 -14.90
N GLY A 95 -14.75 -7.11 -13.78
CA GLY A 95 -15.01 -6.33 -12.56
C GLY A 95 -15.68 -7.11 -11.42
N LEU A 96 -15.98 -6.40 -10.34
CA LEU A 96 -16.60 -6.95 -9.13
C LEU A 96 -18.13 -6.96 -9.27
N ILE A 97 -18.72 -8.15 -9.21
CA ILE A 97 -20.18 -8.34 -9.23
C ILE A 97 -20.73 -8.16 -7.81
N ILE A 98 -21.62 -7.20 -7.62
CA ILE A 98 -22.31 -6.95 -6.35
C ILE A 98 -23.80 -7.30 -6.54
N VAL A 99 -24.33 -8.18 -5.70
CA VAL A 99 -25.72 -8.66 -5.77
C VAL A 99 -26.47 -8.28 -4.50
N ASP A 100 -27.56 -7.52 -4.65
CA ASP A 100 -28.42 -7.08 -3.55
C ASP A 100 -29.41 -8.18 -3.12
N THR A 101 -30.12 -7.99 -2.00
CA THR A 101 -31.11 -8.97 -1.50
C THR A 101 -32.29 -9.23 -2.44
N ASN A 102 -32.53 -8.38 -3.44
CA ASN A 102 -33.55 -8.57 -4.46
C ASN A 102 -33.02 -9.34 -5.69
N GLY A 103 -31.73 -9.68 -5.72
CA GLY A 103 -31.05 -10.31 -6.85
C GLY A 103 -30.66 -9.33 -7.96
N GLN A 104 -30.71 -8.02 -7.71
CA GLN A 104 -30.20 -7.01 -8.63
C GLN A 104 -28.68 -7.02 -8.63
N VAL A 105 -28.12 -6.92 -9.83
CA VAL A 105 -26.67 -6.98 -10.06
C VAL A 105 -26.14 -5.60 -10.39
N LYS A 106 -25.18 -5.12 -9.60
CA LYS A 106 -24.35 -3.94 -9.85
C LYS A 106 -22.94 -4.42 -10.18
N VAL A 107 -22.31 -3.86 -11.21
CA VAL A 107 -20.93 -4.19 -11.57
C VAL A 107 -20.04 -3.00 -11.24
N ALA A 108 -19.01 -3.22 -10.43
CA ALA A 108 -18.03 -2.21 -10.11
C ALA A 108 -16.73 -2.47 -10.88
N MET A 109 -16.35 -1.48 -11.72
CA MET A 109 -15.15 -1.52 -12.58
C MET A 109 -13.94 -0.83 -11.94
N GLN A 110 -14.10 -0.26 -10.74
CA GLN A 110 -13.06 0.53 -10.09
C GLN A 110 -11.99 -0.38 -9.47
N GLU A 111 -10.77 -0.34 -10.00
CA GLU A 111 -9.63 -1.09 -9.44
C GLU A 111 -9.39 -0.78 -7.97
N GLU A 112 -9.50 0.50 -7.59
CA GLU A 112 -9.31 0.94 -6.20
C GLU A 112 -10.31 0.27 -5.23
N LEU A 113 -11.54 0.05 -5.67
CA LEU A 113 -12.57 -0.61 -4.85
C LEU A 113 -12.20 -2.07 -4.59
N MET A 114 -11.74 -2.79 -5.63
CA MET A 114 -11.33 -4.18 -5.50
C MET A 114 -10.13 -4.35 -4.56
N VAL A 115 -9.17 -3.41 -4.63
CA VAL A 115 -8.04 -3.37 -3.69
C VAL A 115 -8.55 -3.15 -2.26
N LYS A 116 -9.43 -2.17 -2.01
CA LYS A 116 -9.97 -1.92 -0.66
C LYS A 116 -10.72 -3.14 -0.11
N VAL A 117 -11.56 -3.79 -0.91
CA VAL A 117 -12.28 -5.02 -0.50
C VAL A 117 -11.29 -6.13 -0.13
N LYS A 118 -10.23 -6.31 -0.94
CA LYS A 118 -9.17 -7.29 -0.67
C LYS A 118 -8.44 -6.99 0.64
N GLU A 119 -8.06 -5.73 0.87
CA GLU A 119 -7.40 -5.29 2.10
C GLU A 119 -8.26 -5.56 3.34
N ILE A 120 -9.56 -5.20 3.28
CA ILE A 120 -10.49 -5.38 4.39
C ILE A 120 -10.70 -6.87 4.69
N VAL A 121 -10.92 -7.71 3.67
CA VAL A 121 -11.28 -9.12 3.92
C VAL A 121 -10.07 -9.98 4.24
N LEU A 122 -8.92 -9.76 3.59
CA LEU A 122 -7.73 -10.59 3.75
C LEU A 122 -6.74 -10.04 4.78
N GLY A 123 -6.87 -8.77 5.19
CA GLY A 123 -5.91 -8.10 6.08
C GLY A 123 -4.53 -7.88 5.43
N VAL A 124 -4.43 -8.03 4.11
CA VAL A 124 -3.20 -7.81 3.35
C VAL A 124 -3.26 -6.41 2.75
N ALA A 125 -2.71 -5.42 3.45
CA ALA A 125 -2.41 -4.12 2.85
C ALA A 125 -1.39 -4.34 1.73
N GLU A 126 -1.84 -4.31 0.47
CA GLU A 126 -0.88 -4.25 -0.63
C GLU A 126 -0.12 -2.92 -0.50
N PRO A 127 1.20 -2.89 -0.71
CA PRO A 127 1.95 -1.65 -0.59
C PRO A 127 1.37 -0.66 -1.61
N ARG A 128 0.67 0.37 -1.11
CA ARG A 128 0.17 1.50 -1.91
C ARG A 128 1.32 2.07 -2.72
N ILE A 129 1.35 1.75 -4.00
CA ILE A 129 1.98 2.63 -4.98
C ILE A 129 0.87 3.60 -5.38
N GLU A 130 0.66 4.63 -4.57
CA GLU A 130 -0.05 5.83 -5.04
C GLU A 130 0.73 6.30 -6.27
N LYS A 131 0.15 6.12 -7.46
CA LYS A 131 0.72 6.64 -8.70
C LYS A 131 0.56 8.15 -8.65
N MET A 132 1.50 8.84 -8.01
CA MET A 132 1.56 10.29 -8.02
C MET A 132 1.64 10.74 -9.47
N SER A 133 0.69 11.59 -9.88
CA SER A 133 0.72 12.17 -11.23
C SER A 133 2.00 12.99 -11.39
N LEU A 134 2.54 13.09 -12.61
CA LEU A 134 3.70 13.93 -12.88
C LEU A 134 3.46 15.40 -12.46
N GLU A 135 2.20 15.84 -12.52
CA GLU A 135 1.79 17.19 -12.10
C GLU A 135 1.90 17.40 -10.58
N GLU A 136 1.69 16.35 -9.79
CA GLU A 136 1.80 16.38 -8.33
C GLU A 136 3.25 16.17 -7.85
N ALA A 137 4.00 15.34 -8.57
CA ALA A 137 5.41 15.06 -8.25
C ALA A 137 6.31 16.27 -8.51
N PHE A 138 6.03 17.06 -9.55
CA PHE A 138 6.87 18.18 -9.96
C PHE A 138 7.08 19.25 -8.87
N PRO A 139 6.04 19.80 -8.20
CA PRO A 139 6.24 20.79 -7.14
C PRO A 139 6.98 20.21 -5.93
N VAL A 140 6.74 18.93 -5.61
CA VAL A 140 7.40 18.26 -4.48
C VAL A 140 8.89 18.06 -4.77
N VAL A 141 9.24 17.59 -5.96
CA VAL A 141 10.63 17.37 -6.39
C VAL A 141 11.38 18.70 -6.44
N ILE A 142 10.77 19.75 -7.00
CA ILE A 142 11.39 21.08 -7.04
C ILE A 142 11.57 21.64 -5.62
N GLY A 143 10.55 21.53 -4.78
CA GLY A 143 10.63 21.98 -3.38
C GLY A 143 11.76 21.29 -2.62
N ALA A 144 11.87 19.97 -2.77
CA ALA A 144 12.95 19.19 -2.16
C ALA A 144 14.34 19.60 -2.71
N ALA A 145 14.48 19.79 -4.02
CA ALA A 145 15.73 20.19 -4.64
C ALA A 145 16.18 21.60 -4.22
N LEU A 146 15.23 22.53 -4.09
CA LEU A 146 15.51 23.88 -3.58
C LEU A 146 15.92 23.84 -2.11
N ALA A 147 15.22 23.06 -1.28
CA ALA A 147 15.57 22.89 0.13
C ALA A 147 16.96 22.27 0.32
N ASP A 148 17.33 21.28 -0.49
CA ASP A 148 18.65 20.66 -0.42
C ASP A 148 19.77 21.60 -0.91
N SER A 149 19.48 22.48 -1.86
CA SER A 149 20.47 23.45 -2.38
C SER A 149 20.86 24.52 -1.36
N VAL A 150 19.97 24.88 -0.42
CA VAL A 150 20.25 25.82 0.67
C VAL A 150 20.78 25.15 1.94
N ASN A 151 20.98 23.83 1.90
CA ASN A 151 21.50 23.07 3.03
C ASN A 151 22.98 23.46 3.30
N PRO A 152 23.35 23.88 4.52
CA PRO A 152 24.74 24.26 4.82
C PRO A 152 25.75 23.12 4.56
N CYS A 153 25.30 21.86 4.63
CA CYS A 153 26.12 20.70 4.31
C CYS A 153 26.46 20.63 2.80
N THR A 154 25.48 20.84 1.92
CA THR A 154 25.69 20.77 0.47
C THR A 154 26.57 21.92 -0.01
N PHE A 155 26.37 23.12 0.55
CA PHE A 155 27.23 24.28 0.29
C PHE A 155 28.70 24.00 0.65
N SER A 156 28.94 23.36 1.79
CA SER A 156 30.30 22.99 2.24
C SER A 156 30.96 21.98 1.30
N VAL A 157 30.22 20.96 0.86
CA VAL A 157 30.71 19.95 -0.08
C VAL A 157 31.04 20.56 -1.44
N PHE A 158 30.17 21.42 -2.00
CA PHE A 158 30.42 22.10 -3.27
C PHE A 158 31.62 23.05 -3.18
N THR A 159 31.73 23.79 -2.08
CA THR A 159 32.87 24.69 -1.86
C THR A 159 34.18 23.91 -1.78
N ALA A 160 34.21 22.80 -1.04
CA ALA A 160 35.38 21.92 -0.97
C ALA A 160 35.75 21.35 -2.34
N LEU A 161 34.76 20.89 -3.12
CA LEU A 161 34.98 20.38 -4.48
C LEU A 161 35.58 21.45 -5.40
N LEU A 162 35.05 22.68 -5.35
CA LEU A 162 35.56 23.80 -6.13
C LEU A 162 37.00 24.16 -5.75
N LEU A 163 37.31 24.25 -4.46
CA LEU A 163 38.67 24.53 -3.97
C LEU A 163 39.67 23.44 -4.38
N ILE A 164 39.28 22.18 -4.32
CA ILE A 164 40.13 21.06 -4.75
C ILE A 164 40.33 21.08 -6.28
N ALA A 165 39.28 21.39 -7.04
CA ALA A 165 39.34 21.46 -8.49
C ALA A 165 40.25 22.59 -8.97
N THR A 166 40.14 23.78 -8.36
CA THR A 166 40.98 24.95 -8.66
C THR A 166 42.43 24.72 -8.22
N ALA A 167 42.66 24.18 -7.02
CA ALA A 167 44.00 23.88 -6.53
C ALA A 167 44.76 22.86 -7.39
N ARG A 168 44.05 21.92 -8.03
CA ARG A 168 44.64 20.93 -8.95
C ARG A 168 44.71 21.40 -10.42
N GLY A 169 44.31 22.63 -10.73
CA GLY A 169 44.28 23.16 -12.10
C GLY A 169 43.35 22.37 -13.04
N ARG A 170 42.39 21.62 -12.49
CA ARG A 170 41.45 20.82 -13.30
C ARG A 170 40.34 21.71 -13.82
N LYS A 171 39.81 21.37 -14.99
CA LYS A 171 38.62 22.04 -15.54
C LYS A 171 37.45 21.81 -14.58
N ILE A 172 36.99 22.89 -13.96
CA ILE A 172 35.94 22.90 -12.93
C ILE A 172 34.66 22.22 -13.46
N VAL A 173 34.29 22.53 -14.71
CA VAL A 173 33.09 21.98 -15.37
C VAL A 173 33.11 20.44 -15.45
N PHE A 174 34.23 19.84 -15.85
CA PHE A 174 34.34 18.38 -15.93
C PHE A 174 34.33 17.72 -14.55
N THR A 175 34.93 18.38 -13.57
CA THR A 175 34.94 17.89 -12.18
C THR A 175 33.52 17.91 -11.59
N GLY A 176 32.77 18.98 -11.85
CA GLY A 176 31.36 19.10 -11.45
C GLY A 176 30.45 18.09 -12.14
N LEU A 177 30.61 17.90 -13.46
CA LEU A 177 29.83 16.91 -14.22
C LEU A 177 30.06 15.48 -13.73
N ALA A 178 31.33 15.10 -13.47
CA ALA A 178 31.65 13.79 -12.94
C ALA A 178 31.03 13.57 -11.54
N PHE A 179 31.02 14.61 -10.71
CA PHE A 179 30.39 14.57 -9.39
C PHE A 179 28.86 14.39 -9.49
N ILE A 180 28.18 15.20 -10.31
CA ILE A 180 26.72 15.09 -10.51
C ILE A 180 26.35 13.71 -11.05
N PHE A 181 27.12 13.20 -12.03
CA PHE A 181 26.89 11.89 -12.60
C PHE A 181 27.03 10.77 -11.55
N ALA A 182 28.03 10.85 -10.67
CA ALA A 182 28.21 9.88 -9.61
C ALA A 182 27.02 9.88 -8.62
N ILE A 183 26.54 11.06 -8.22
CA ILE A 183 25.36 11.18 -7.33
C ILE A 183 24.10 10.63 -8.02
N TYR A 184 23.88 10.98 -9.28
CA TYR A 184 22.75 10.46 -10.07
C TYR A 184 22.79 8.93 -10.18
N ALA A 185 23.94 8.35 -10.52
CA ALA A 185 24.09 6.90 -10.63
C ALA A 185 23.81 6.18 -9.31
N MET A 186 24.24 6.75 -8.18
CA MET A 186 23.96 6.21 -6.85
C MET A 186 22.46 6.27 -6.49
N TYR A 187 21.79 7.40 -6.72
CA TYR A 187 20.35 7.50 -6.48
C TYR A 187 19.52 6.59 -7.40
N PHE A 188 19.94 6.47 -8.66
CA PHE A 188 19.33 5.54 -9.60
C PHE A 188 19.49 4.09 -9.14
N ALA A 189 20.69 3.68 -8.74
CA ALA A 189 20.95 2.35 -8.17
C ALA A 189 20.14 2.10 -6.90
N MET A 190 19.98 3.13 -6.05
CA MET A 190 19.15 3.07 -4.85
C MET A 190 17.68 2.75 -5.21
N GLY A 191 17.16 3.34 -6.29
CA GLY A 191 15.83 3.07 -6.84
C GLY A 191 15.62 1.65 -7.35
N PHE A 192 16.65 0.94 -7.83
CA PHE A 192 16.57 -0.47 -8.24
C PHE A 192 16.45 -1.47 -7.09
N GLY A 193 16.28 -1.00 -5.85
CA GLY A 193 16.04 -1.86 -4.70
C GLY A 193 17.28 -2.11 -3.83
N LEU A 194 18.36 -1.33 -4.01
CA LEU A 194 19.47 -1.31 -3.03
C LEU A 194 18.98 -1.00 -1.62
N ILE A 195 17.90 -0.23 -1.48
CA ILE A 195 17.23 0.07 -0.20
C ILE A 195 16.82 -1.21 0.54
N LYS A 196 16.39 -2.27 -0.16
CA LYS A 196 16.00 -3.55 0.47
C LYS A 196 17.18 -4.26 1.14
N ILE A 197 18.41 -4.02 0.66
CA ILE A 197 19.64 -4.59 1.24
C ILE A 197 19.92 -3.94 2.61
N PHE A 198 19.65 -2.64 2.77
CA PHE A 198 19.81 -1.95 4.05
C PHE A 198 18.83 -2.46 5.13
N TYR A 199 17.68 -3.01 4.74
CA TYR A 199 16.74 -3.61 5.68
C TYR A 199 17.26 -4.94 6.25
N TYR A 200 17.91 -5.76 5.43
CA TYR A 200 18.45 -7.07 5.83
C TYR A 200 19.70 -6.96 6.73
N ILE A 201 20.45 -5.87 6.63
CA ILE A 201 21.70 -5.68 7.38
C ILE A 201 21.48 -4.71 8.54
N SER A 202 20.87 -5.20 9.63
CA SER A 202 20.60 -4.41 10.85
C SER A 202 21.85 -3.74 11.45
N PHE A 203 23.05 -4.22 11.16
CA PHE A 203 24.32 -3.63 11.63
C PHE A 203 24.61 -2.25 11.02
N ILE A 204 24.17 -1.98 9.78
CA ILE A 204 24.44 -0.70 9.11
C ILE A 204 23.79 0.47 9.85
N LYS A 205 22.61 0.25 10.46
CA LYS A 205 21.90 1.28 11.24
C LYS A 205 22.76 1.84 12.37
N TRP A 206 23.48 0.97 13.09
CA TRP A 206 24.36 1.37 14.18
C TRP A 206 25.58 2.14 13.69
N ILE A 207 26.16 1.74 12.56
CA ILE A 207 27.28 2.47 11.94
C ILE A 207 26.84 3.88 11.54
N VAL A 208 25.70 4.01 10.84
CA VAL A 208 25.20 5.31 10.39
C VAL A 208 24.88 6.22 11.58
N ALA A 209 24.26 5.69 12.63
CA ALA A 209 23.98 6.44 13.85
C ALA A 209 25.27 6.92 14.54
N ALA A 210 26.30 6.06 14.64
CA ALA A 210 27.60 6.44 15.21
C ALA A 210 28.28 7.54 14.39
N LEU A 211 28.28 7.40 13.06
CA LEU A 211 28.87 8.42 12.16
C LEU A 211 28.15 9.77 12.30
N ALA A 212 26.82 9.75 12.32
CA ALA A 212 26.00 10.95 12.50
C ALA A 212 26.29 11.63 13.84
N LEU A 213 26.46 10.86 14.93
CA LEU A 213 26.79 11.39 16.25
C LEU A 213 28.20 12.01 16.28
N VAL A 214 29.18 11.39 15.62
CA VAL A 214 30.54 11.93 15.52
C VAL A 214 30.56 13.22 14.70
N PHE A 215 29.97 13.24 13.51
CA PHE A 215 29.95 14.45 12.69
C PHE A 215 29.09 15.57 13.31
N GLY A 216 27.96 15.22 13.91
CA GLY A 216 27.11 16.15 14.64
C GLY A 216 27.82 16.80 15.81
N SER A 217 28.51 16.01 16.65
CA SER A 217 29.29 16.54 17.78
C SER A 217 30.46 17.41 17.32
N LEU A 218 31.22 16.99 16.29
CA LEU A 218 32.31 17.80 15.74
C LEU A 218 31.82 19.15 15.19
N SER A 219 30.64 19.19 14.59
CA SER A 219 30.03 20.42 14.06
C SER A 219 29.62 21.39 15.19
N ILE A 220 29.09 20.86 16.30
CA ILE A 220 28.73 21.66 17.47
C ILE A 220 30.00 22.21 18.17
N LEU A 221 31.03 21.39 18.36
CA LEU A 221 32.29 21.81 18.98
C LEU A 221 33.04 22.84 18.14
N SER A 222 33.06 22.69 16.81
CA SER A 222 33.72 23.65 15.92
C SER A 222 32.96 24.98 15.88
N GLY A 223 31.63 24.96 15.86
CA GLY A 223 30.78 26.15 15.96
C GLY A 223 30.99 26.92 17.27
N LEU A 224 31.09 26.22 18.40
CA LEU A 224 31.34 26.84 19.72
C LEU A 224 32.75 27.43 19.86
N ARG A 225 33.77 26.80 19.26
CA ARG A 225 35.14 27.34 19.26
C ARG A 225 35.32 28.56 18.37
N GLY A 226 34.59 28.64 17.26
CA GLY A 226 34.63 29.80 16.36
C GLY A 226 34.05 31.09 16.95
N PHE A 227 33.20 31.01 17.98
CA PHE A 227 32.60 32.18 18.64
C PHE A 227 33.49 32.80 19.73
N LYS A 228 34.59 32.14 20.11
CA LYS A 228 35.44 32.55 21.25
C LYS A 228 36.84 33.05 20.84
N SER A 229 37.06 33.35 19.56
CA SER A 229 38.25 34.03 19.02
C SER A 229 37.86 35.25 18.23
#